data_AF-A0A0C4YKU5-F1
#
_entry.id   AF-A0A0C4YKU5-F1
#
_cell.length_a   1.000
_cell.length_b   1.000
_cell.length_c   1.000
_cell.angle_alpha   90.00
_cell.angle_beta   90.00
_cell.angle_gamma   90.00
#
_symmetry.space_group_name_H-M   'P 1'
#
loop_
_entity.id
_entity.type
_entity.pdbx_description
1 polymer ?
#
loop_
_entity_poly.entity_id
_entity_poly.type
_entity_poly.pdbx_seq_one_letter_code
_entity_poly.pdbx_strand_id
1 'polypeptide(L)'
;MACIDALKAISSQLIVLHHLAFYGPMSDAAHVLAPGLLDWFSQYARIAVQVFLVISGFLAARSLAPGGHLMVPRPLQAIWHRYQKLVVPYTAAILIAIAGAAIARTWMHHDSIPGAPGLHQFLAHVLLLHNVLDFDALSAGVWYVAIDLQLFALLMVALWAARRCEQWFDVGGSPMGPLVVAGLALASLFWFNRDATWDIWAIYFFGAYGLGTLAFWASEPERSPVALLLLCAVVLAALAVDFRLRIAVALAIALLLGTARRGGWLEHWPQAQFLAFFGRISYSVFLVHFPICLVVNALVFHLAPQRPVLNALGMVLAWLLSNAAGALFHRYVESGAPLRALRLALWPAAHEPVQRQQAGQQRST
;
A
#
# COMPACT_ATOMS: atom_id res chain seq x y z
N MET A 1 -6.63 -13.67 -3.34
CA MET A 1 -5.56 -14.70 -3.40
C MET A 1 -5.19 -14.93 -1.97
N ALA A 2 -5.53 -16.09 -1.40
CA ALA A 2 -5.52 -16.31 0.04
C ALA A 2 -4.19 -15.92 0.70
N CYS A 3 -3.06 -16.25 0.06
CA CYS A 3 -1.73 -15.95 0.60
C CYS A 3 -1.50 -14.44 0.70
N ILE A 4 -1.80 -13.72 -0.37
CA ILE A 4 -1.67 -12.26 -0.42
C ILE A 4 -2.63 -11.59 0.57
N ASP A 5 -3.86 -12.08 0.69
CA ASP A 5 -4.84 -11.53 1.61
C ASP A 5 -4.39 -11.73 3.07
N ALA A 6 -3.82 -12.89 3.40
CA ALA A 6 -3.21 -13.17 4.71
C ALA A 6 -2.02 -12.27 5.03
N LEU A 7 -1.10 -12.09 4.08
CA LEU A 7 0.04 -11.19 4.24
C LEU A 7 -0.42 -9.75 4.47
N LYS A 8 -1.37 -9.25 3.67
CA LYS A 8 -1.96 -7.92 3.87
C LYS A 8 -2.66 -7.79 5.22
N ALA A 9 -3.38 -8.83 5.65
CA ALA A 9 -4.03 -8.85 6.96
C ALA A 9 -3.00 -8.66 8.08
N ILE A 10 -2.01 -9.55 8.16
CA ILE A 10 -0.98 -9.52 9.20
C ILE A 10 -0.22 -8.18 9.17
N SER A 11 0.23 -7.76 8.00
CA SER A 11 0.99 -6.52 7.85
C SER A 11 0.18 -5.29 8.24
N SER A 12 -1.11 -5.23 7.89
CA SER A 12 -1.96 -4.11 8.30
C SER A 12 -2.06 -3.99 9.82
N GLN A 13 -2.20 -5.12 10.53
CA GLN A 13 -2.29 -5.13 11.99
C GLN A 13 -0.96 -4.71 12.63
N LEU A 14 0.17 -5.21 12.12
CA LEU A 14 1.50 -4.78 12.58
C LEU A 14 1.71 -3.28 12.40
N ILE A 15 1.23 -2.69 11.31
CA ILE A 15 1.32 -1.24 11.11
C ILE A 15 0.45 -0.48 12.11
N VAL A 16 -0.79 -0.92 12.38
CA VAL A 16 -1.63 -0.26 13.40
C VAL A 16 -0.97 -0.34 14.78
N LEU A 17 -0.45 -1.51 15.15
CA LEU A 17 0.23 -1.73 16.42
C LEU A 17 1.52 -0.92 16.54
N HIS A 18 2.27 -0.77 15.45
CA HIS A 18 3.42 0.13 15.39
C HIS A 18 3.01 1.57 15.74
N HIS A 19 1.98 2.10 15.08
CA HIS A 19 1.54 3.47 15.32
C HIS A 19 0.99 3.66 16.74
N LEU A 20 0.29 2.66 17.29
CA LEU A 20 -0.14 2.69 18.68
C LEU A 20 1.03 2.69 19.66
N ALA A 21 2.07 1.90 19.40
CA ALA A 21 3.24 1.81 20.26
C ALA A 21 4.19 3.02 20.12
N PHE A 22 4.19 3.68 18.96
CA PHE A 22 5.09 4.78 18.64
C PHE A 22 4.50 6.17 18.98
N TYR A 23 3.18 6.36 18.87
CA TYR A 23 2.58 7.69 18.99
C TYR A 23 1.79 7.92 20.29
N GLY A 24 2.29 8.89 21.07
CA GLY A 24 1.58 9.62 22.12
C GLY A 24 1.49 8.91 23.48
N PRO A 25 0.94 9.61 24.49
CA PRO A 25 1.20 9.31 25.89
C PRO A 25 0.57 8.01 26.41
N MET A 26 -0.45 7.50 25.72
CA MET A 26 -1.05 6.21 26.07
C MET A 26 -0.07 5.04 25.94
N SER A 27 0.81 5.05 24.93
CA SER A 27 1.86 4.04 24.84
C SER A 27 2.89 4.20 25.96
N ASP A 28 3.32 5.45 26.22
CA ASP A 28 4.32 5.77 27.24
C ASP A 28 3.87 5.31 28.63
N ALA A 29 2.61 5.56 28.99
CA ALA A 29 2.04 5.12 30.27
C ALA A 29 1.86 3.59 30.34
N ALA A 30 1.54 2.92 29.22
CA ALA A 30 1.39 1.48 29.16
C ALA A 30 2.74 0.72 29.13
N HIS A 31 3.83 1.40 28.78
CA HIS A 31 5.16 0.81 28.57
C HIS A 31 5.67 0.00 29.75
N VAL A 32 5.42 0.47 30.97
CA VAL A 32 5.83 -0.22 32.20
C VAL A 32 5.25 -1.63 32.36
N LEU A 33 4.15 -1.96 31.67
CA LEU A 33 3.50 -3.28 31.75
C LEU A 33 4.14 -4.31 30.81
N ALA A 34 4.66 -3.87 29.66
CA ALA A 34 5.17 -4.77 28.61
C ALA A 34 6.25 -4.08 27.75
N PRO A 35 7.37 -3.62 28.34
CA PRO A 35 8.33 -2.74 27.68
C PRO A 35 8.90 -3.38 26.40
N GLY A 36 9.37 -4.63 26.50
CA GLY A 36 9.94 -5.34 25.35
C GLY A 36 8.96 -5.56 24.19
N LEU A 37 7.66 -5.69 24.47
CA LEU A 37 6.65 -5.85 23.42
C LEU A 37 6.36 -4.52 22.72
N LEU A 38 6.17 -3.44 23.48
CA LEU A 38 5.92 -2.11 22.90
C LEU A 38 7.15 -1.58 22.16
N ASP A 39 8.35 -1.80 22.69
CA ASP A 39 9.61 -1.48 21.99
C ASP A 39 9.70 -2.24 20.67
N TRP A 40 9.30 -3.52 20.65
CA TRP A 40 9.32 -4.31 19.43
C TRP A 40 8.34 -3.78 18.38
N PHE A 41 7.09 -3.46 18.78
CA PHE A 41 6.12 -2.86 17.87
C PHE A 41 6.58 -1.49 17.37
N SER A 42 7.11 -0.65 18.26
CA SER A 42 7.63 0.68 17.94
C SER A 42 8.79 0.61 16.95
N GLN A 43 9.75 -0.29 17.13
CA GLN A 43 10.96 -0.33 16.30
C GLN A 43 10.80 -1.15 15.01
N TYR A 44 10.19 -2.33 15.10
CA TYR A 44 10.24 -3.34 14.03
C TYR A 44 8.95 -3.50 13.25
N ALA A 45 7.78 -3.30 13.86
CA ALA A 45 6.51 -3.59 13.16
C ALA A 45 6.26 -2.67 11.95
N ARG A 46 6.86 -1.46 11.91
CA ARG A 46 6.89 -0.59 10.71
C ARG A 46 7.50 -1.25 9.47
N ILE A 47 8.36 -2.25 9.64
CA ILE A 47 9.00 -2.97 8.53
C ILE A 47 7.95 -3.76 7.72
N ALA A 48 6.75 -4.01 8.27
CA ALA A 48 5.65 -4.61 7.55
C ALA A 48 5.23 -3.84 6.27
N VAL A 49 5.61 -2.56 6.12
CA VAL A 49 5.45 -1.81 4.86
C VAL A 49 6.09 -2.55 3.67
N GLN A 50 7.20 -3.25 3.89
CA GLN A 50 7.92 -3.99 2.85
C GLN A 50 7.05 -5.09 2.22
N VAL A 51 6.13 -5.68 3.00
CA VAL A 51 5.20 -6.69 2.49
C VAL A 51 4.25 -6.08 1.46
N PHE A 52 3.73 -4.88 1.72
CA PHE A 52 2.87 -4.17 0.77
C PHE A 52 3.62 -3.74 -0.49
N LEU A 53 4.87 -3.28 -0.38
CA LEU A 53 5.70 -2.92 -1.53
C LEU A 53 5.93 -4.12 -2.46
N VAL A 54 6.35 -5.26 -1.90
CA VAL A 54 6.59 -6.49 -2.66
C VAL A 54 5.30 -7.01 -3.29
N ILE A 55 4.20 -7.08 -2.54
CA ILE A 55 2.89 -7.51 -3.07
C ILE A 55 2.45 -6.59 -4.21
N SER A 56 2.62 -5.28 -4.06
CA SER A 56 2.20 -4.30 -5.07
C SER A 56 2.98 -4.46 -6.36
N GLY A 57 4.30 -4.67 -6.29
CA GLY A 57 5.12 -4.98 -7.46
C GLY A 57 4.76 -6.31 -8.12
N PHE A 58 4.53 -7.35 -7.31
CA PHE A 58 4.10 -8.67 -7.82
C PHE A 58 2.77 -8.59 -8.56
N LEU A 59 1.78 -7.88 -8.00
CA LEU A 59 0.48 -7.67 -8.63
C LEU A 59 0.55 -6.74 -9.85
N ALA A 60 1.45 -5.76 -9.84
CA ALA A 60 1.68 -4.88 -10.97
C ALA A 60 2.29 -5.64 -12.16
N ALA A 61 3.29 -6.49 -11.94
CA ALA A 61 3.84 -7.37 -12.98
C ALA A 61 2.74 -8.22 -13.62
N ARG A 62 1.93 -8.87 -12.78
CA ARG A 62 0.82 -9.73 -13.24
C ARG A 62 -0.21 -9.00 -14.10
N SER A 63 -0.50 -7.74 -13.79
CA SER A 63 -1.55 -6.96 -14.47
C SER A 63 -1.04 -6.15 -15.66
N LEU A 64 0.19 -5.64 -15.61
CA LEU A 64 0.75 -4.75 -16.62
C LEU A 64 1.57 -5.49 -17.68
N ALA A 65 2.31 -6.51 -17.26
CA ALA A 65 3.30 -7.18 -18.10
C ALA A 65 3.51 -8.64 -17.67
N PRO A 66 2.48 -9.51 -17.73
CA PRO A 66 2.61 -10.89 -17.26
C PRO A 66 3.74 -11.65 -17.98
N GLY A 67 3.96 -11.40 -19.28
CA GLY A 67 5.06 -11.97 -20.06
C GLY A 67 6.34 -11.12 -20.11
N GLY A 68 6.50 -10.12 -19.23
CA GLY A 68 7.64 -9.21 -19.22
C GLY A 68 7.56 -8.05 -20.24
N HIS A 69 6.54 -8.03 -21.10
CA HIS A 69 6.26 -6.95 -22.04
C HIS A 69 5.02 -6.15 -21.62
N LEU A 70 5.04 -4.83 -21.81
CA LEU A 70 3.91 -3.98 -21.44
C LEU A 70 2.68 -4.24 -22.31
N MET A 71 1.64 -4.84 -21.72
CA MET A 71 0.36 -5.13 -22.39
C MET A 71 -0.59 -3.93 -22.42
N VAL A 72 -0.36 -2.92 -21.59
CA VAL A 72 -1.23 -1.73 -21.52
C VAL A 72 -0.97 -0.81 -22.71
N PRO A 73 -2.01 -0.45 -23.50
CA PRO A 73 -1.84 0.41 -24.67
C PRO A 73 -1.69 1.90 -24.31
N ARG A 74 -2.34 2.35 -23.23
CA ARG A 74 -2.38 3.76 -22.79
C ARG A 74 -1.81 3.94 -21.37
N PRO A 75 -0.47 4.05 -21.23
CA PRO A 75 0.22 4.14 -19.94
C PRO A 75 -0.29 5.28 -19.03
N LEU A 76 -0.43 6.49 -19.58
CA LEU A 76 -0.89 7.67 -18.81
C LEU A 76 -2.30 7.47 -18.26
N GLN A 77 -3.18 6.87 -19.06
CA GLN A 77 -4.54 6.57 -18.63
C GLN A 77 -4.53 5.53 -17.50
N ALA A 78 -3.65 4.53 -17.52
CA ALA A 78 -3.52 3.57 -16.43
C ALA A 78 -3.00 4.22 -15.13
N ILE A 79 -2.03 5.14 -15.22
CA ILE A 79 -1.55 5.92 -14.06
C ILE A 79 -2.69 6.78 -13.50
N TRP A 80 -3.47 7.45 -14.35
CA TRP A 80 -4.60 8.25 -13.92
C TRP A 80 -5.67 7.43 -13.18
N HIS A 81 -6.02 6.25 -13.70
CA HIS A 81 -6.96 5.36 -13.00
C HIS A 81 -6.39 4.88 -11.65
N ARG A 82 -5.08 4.60 -11.57
CA ARG A 82 -4.42 4.24 -10.30
C ARG A 82 -4.48 5.40 -9.32
N TYR A 83 -4.19 6.62 -9.76
CA TYR A 83 -4.31 7.84 -8.95
C TYR A 83 -5.74 7.99 -8.41
N GLN A 84 -6.77 7.91 -9.26
CA GLN A 84 -8.16 8.02 -8.82
C GLN A 84 -8.54 6.96 -7.79
N LYS A 85 -8.10 5.71 -7.98
CA LYS A 85 -8.37 4.61 -7.04
C LYS A 85 -7.75 4.85 -5.66
N LEU A 86 -6.59 5.50 -5.60
CA LEU A 86 -5.89 5.81 -4.35
C LEU A 86 -6.43 7.09 -3.71
N VAL A 87 -6.50 8.18 -4.48
CA VAL A 87 -6.75 9.52 -3.95
C VAL A 87 -8.16 9.67 -3.37
N VAL A 88 -9.17 9.03 -3.95
CA VAL A 88 -10.57 9.21 -3.52
C VAL A 88 -10.80 8.74 -2.07
N PRO A 89 -10.52 7.47 -1.71
CA PRO A 89 -10.58 7.05 -0.32
C PRO A 89 -9.55 7.79 0.52
N TYR A 90 -8.36 8.06 0.01
CA TYR A 90 -7.34 8.81 0.74
C TYR A 90 -7.81 10.20 1.18
N THR A 91 -8.44 10.99 0.31
CA THR A 91 -8.93 12.34 0.64
C THR A 91 -10.02 12.28 1.73
N ALA A 92 -10.92 11.31 1.66
CA ALA A 92 -11.91 11.10 2.72
C ALA A 92 -11.23 10.77 4.07
N ALA A 93 -10.18 9.95 4.05
CA ALA A 93 -9.40 9.65 5.25
C ALA A 93 -8.64 10.87 5.79
N ILE A 94 -8.08 11.73 4.92
CA ILE A 94 -7.46 12.99 5.33
C ILE A 94 -8.46 13.91 6.02
N LEU A 95 -9.70 14.01 5.51
CA LEU A 95 -10.74 14.82 6.17
C LEU A 95 -11.10 14.26 7.56
N ILE A 96 -11.19 12.94 7.69
CA ILE A 96 -11.37 12.27 8.99
C ILE A 96 -10.17 12.55 9.91
N ALA A 97 -8.94 12.54 9.38
CA ALA A 97 -7.73 12.85 10.12
C ALA A 97 -7.72 14.28 10.66
N ILE A 98 -8.08 15.25 9.81
CA ILE A 98 -8.20 16.66 10.21
C ILE A 98 -9.24 16.85 11.31
N ALA A 99 -10.41 16.21 11.17
CA ALA A 99 -11.48 16.27 12.17
C ALA A 99 -11.06 15.58 13.49
N GLY A 100 -10.45 14.40 13.41
CA GLY A 100 -9.93 13.66 14.56
C GLY A 100 -8.85 14.44 15.30
N ALA A 101 -7.92 15.08 14.57
CA ALA A 101 -6.91 15.95 15.15
C ALA A 101 -7.53 17.18 15.83
N ALA A 102 -8.56 17.79 15.22
CA ALA A 102 -9.28 18.91 15.83
C ALA A 102 -9.94 18.54 17.16
N ILE A 103 -10.57 17.36 17.24
CA ILE A 103 -11.14 16.82 18.49
C ILE A 103 -10.02 16.51 19.50
N ALA A 104 -8.95 15.82 19.07
CA ALA A 104 -7.85 15.47 19.97
C ALA A 104 -7.20 16.72 20.62
N ARG A 105 -7.06 17.82 19.87
CA ARG A 105 -6.54 19.10 20.38
C ARG A 105 -7.38 19.72 21.50
N THR A 106 -8.67 19.37 21.64
CA THR A 106 -9.48 19.90 22.76
C THR A 106 -9.19 19.21 24.09
N TRP A 107 -8.59 18.01 24.06
CA TRP A 107 -8.31 17.21 25.25
C TRP A 107 -6.82 17.05 25.55
N MET A 108 -5.95 17.25 24.56
CA MET A 108 -4.51 17.03 24.69
C MET A 108 -3.71 17.96 23.77
N HIS A 109 -2.60 18.50 24.29
CA HIS A 109 -1.54 19.11 23.48
C HIS A 109 -0.35 18.15 23.42
N HIS A 110 -0.02 17.69 22.22
CA HIS A 110 1.09 16.77 21.98
C HIS A 110 1.57 16.89 20.53
N ASP A 111 2.88 16.77 20.29
CA ASP A 111 3.50 16.91 18.96
C ASP A 111 3.02 15.86 17.94
N SER A 112 2.40 14.78 18.42
CA SER A 112 1.79 13.76 17.57
C SER A 112 0.45 14.17 16.96
N ILE A 113 -0.14 15.28 17.41
CA ILE A 113 -1.42 15.79 16.88
C ILE A 113 -1.11 16.85 15.81
N PRO A 114 -1.41 16.61 14.53
CA PRO A 114 -1.17 17.58 13.47
C PRO A 114 -1.91 18.90 13.74
N GLY A 115 -1.32 20.01 13.27
CA GLY A 115 -1.97 21.32 13.26
C GLY A 115 -3.19 21.38 12.34
N ALA A 116 -3.92 22.51 12.35
CA ALA A 116 -4.95 22.76 11.36
C ALA A 116 -4.30 23.06 10.00
N PRO A 117 -4.62 22.32 8.91
CA PRO A 117 -3.95 22.52 7.64
C PRO A 117 -4.38 23.79 6.94
N GLY A 118 -3.43 24.43 6.27
CA GLY A 118 -3.72 25.42 5.24
C GLY A 118 -4.22 24.78 3.93
N LEU A 119 -4.81 25.60 3.05
CA LEU A 119 -5.29 25.13 1.74
C LEU A 119 -4.18 24.49 0.90
N HIS A 120 -2.99 25.07 0.89
CA HIS A 120 -1.85 24.55 0.12
C HIS A 120 -1.38 23.18 0.61
N GLN A 121 -1.30 22.97 1.92
CA GLN A 121 -0.96 21.67 2.51
C GLN A 121 -2.01 20.62 2.15
N PHE A 122 -3.30 20.97 2.24
CA PHE A 122 -4.39 20.07 1.84
C PHE A 122 -4.31 19.69 0.35
N LEU A 123 -4.11 20.66 -0.53
CA LEU A 123 -3.94 20.40 -1.97
C LEU A 123 -2.71 19.55 -2.26
N ALA A 124 -1.59 19.78 -1.57
CA ALA A 124 -0.39 18.95 -1.69
C ALA A 124 -0.64 17.49 -1.26
N HIS A 125 -1.50 17.25 -0.26
CA HIS A 125 -1.93 15.90 0.10
C HIS A 125 -2.79 15.28 -0.99
N VAL A 126 -3.80 15.99 -1.50
CA VAL A 126 -4.68 15.49 -2.59
C VAL A 126 -3.89 15.19 -3.87
N LEU A 127 -2.86 15.97 -4.17
CA LEU A 127 -1.97 15.73 -5.31
C LEU A 127 -0.88 14.66 -5.02
N LEU A 128 -0.80 14.15 -3.78
CA LEU A 128 0.23 13.22 -3.32
C LEU A 128 1.66 13.77 -3.46
N LEU A 129 1.83 15.09 -3.27
CA LEU A 129 3.09 15.83 -3.38
C LEU A 129 3.60 16.38 -2.03
N HIS A 130 2.87 16.17 -0.93
CA HIS A 130 3.18 16.75 0.39
C HIS A 130 4.64 16.57 0.83
N ASN A 131 5.21 15.36 0.77
CA ASN A 131 6.61 15.14 1.14
C ASN A 131 7.62 15.81 0.19
N VAL A 132 7.31 15.91 -1.10
CA VAL A 132 8.21 16.54 -2.10
C VAL A 132 8.21 18.05 -1.94
N LEU A 133 7.08 18.61 -1.48
CA LEU A 133 6.90 20.03 -1.20
C LEU A 133 7.19 20.39 0.27
N ASP A 134 7.78 19.47 1.04
CA ASP A 134 8.19 19.66 2.44
C ASP A 134 7.03 20.07 3.38
N PHE A 135 5.83 19.54 3.13
CA PHE A 135 4.68 19.70 4.02
C PHE A 135 4.60 18.54 5.01
N ASP A 136 4.36 18.87 6.29
CA ASP A 136 4.08 17.89 7.33
C ASP A 136 2.89 16.98 6.97
N ALA A 137 3.01 15.71 7.32
CA ALA A 137 1.98 14.72 7.10
C ALA A 137 0.76 14.94 8.03
N LEU A 138 -0.43 14.99 7.44
CA LEU A 138 -1.69 15.16 8.19
C LEU A 138 -2.20 13.89 8.88
N SER A 139 -1.61 12.74 8.58
CA SER A 139 -1.88 11.47 9.23
C SER A 139 -0.68 10.57 9.07
N ALA A 140 -0.46 9.65 10.01
CA ALA A 140 0.61 8.69 9.86
C ALA A 140 0.33 7.71 8.69
N GLY A 141 1.40 7.28 8.03
CA GLY A 141 1.34 6.36 6.88
C GLY A 141 0.92 6.98 5.53
N VAL A 142 0.50 8.25 5.47
CA VAL A 142 0.03 8.90 4.22
C VAL A 142 1.09 8.98 3.13
N TRP A 143 2.36 9.07 3.52
CA TRP A 143 3.51 9.04 2.60
C TRP A 143 3.53 7.78 1.72
N TYR A 144 3.08 6.63 2.27
CA TYR A 144 3.08 5.36 1.54
C TYR A 144 2.17 5.43 0.31
N VAL A 145 1.05 6.14 0.38
CA VAL A 145 0.11 6.28 -0.74
C VAL A 145 0.75 7.07 -1.89
N ALA A 146 1.53 8.10 -1.57
CA ALA A 146 2.29 8.84 -2.55
C ALA A 146 3.38 7.96 -3.19
N ILE A 147 4.15 7.23 -2.38
CA ILE A 147 5.18 6.31 -2.86
C ILE A 147 4.58 5.18 -3.72
N ASP A 148 3.42 4.61 -3.36
CA ASP A 148 2.75 3.57 -4.15
C ASP A 148 2.43 4.05 -5.57
N LEU A 149 1.92 5.28 -5.70
CA LEU A 149 1.66 5.88 -7.01
C LEU A 149 2.97 6.13 -7.78
N GLN A 150 4.00 6.68 -7.12
CA GLN A 150 5.30 6.90 -7.75
C GLN A 150 5.93 5.59 -8.24
N LEU A 151 5.85 4.50 -7.46
CA LEU A 151 6.36 3.18 -7.83
C LEU A 151 5.60 2.59 -9.02
N PHE A 152 4.27 2.68 -9.01
CA PHE A 152 3.45 2.24 -10.13
C PHE A 152 3.78 3.02 -11.42
N ALA A 153 3.91 4.34 -11.31
CA ALA A 153 4.30 5.21 -12.43
C ALA A 153 5.71 4.88 -12.93
N LEU A 154 6.67 4.68 -12.03
CA LEU A 154 8.05 4.33 -12.37
C LEU A 154 8.12 2.98 -13.10
N LEU A 155 7.42 1.95 -12.61
CA LEU A 155 7.34 0.66 -13.31
C LEU A 155 6.68 0.80 -14.69
N MET A 156 5.58 1.55 -14.78
CA MET A 156 4.89 1.81 -16.05
C MET A 156 5.81 2.48 -17.08
N VAL A 157 6.55 3.51 -16.67
CA VAL A 157 7.52 4.22 -17.53
C VAL A 157 8.66 3.30 -17.91
N ALA A 158 9.20 2.51 -16.98
CA ALA A 158 10.28 1.56 -17.25
C ALA A 158 9.86 0.50 -18.28
N LEU A 159 8.68 -0.08 -18.14
CA LEU A 159 8.14 -1.07 -19.09
C LEU A 159 7.79 -0.45 -20.45
N TRP A 160 7.29 0.79 -20.46
CA TRP A 160 7.04 1.52 -21.70
C TRP A 160 8.34 1.85 -22.44
N ALA A 161 9.38 2.28 -21.73
CA ALA A 161 10.70 2.52 -22.29
C ALA A 161 11.32 1.24 -22.84
N ALA A 162 11.22 0.12 -22.10
CA ALA A 162 11.67 -1.20 -22.56
C ALA A 162 11.01 -1.58 -23.90
N ARG A 163 9.68 -1.45 -23.99
CA ARG A 163 8.93 -1.71 -25.23
C ARG A 163 9.37 -0.82 -26.40
N ARG A 164 9.69 0.45 -26.13
CA ARG A 164 10.19 1.38 -27.16
C ARG A 164 11.59 1.02 -27.64
N CYS A 165 12.47 0.59 -26.74
CA CYS A 165 13.80 0.10 -27.10
C CYS A 165 13.70 -1.19 -27.94
N GLU A 166 12.85 -2.16 -27.54
CA GLU A 166 12.60 -3.38 -28.32
C GLU A 166 12.20 -3.07 -29.76
N GLN A 167 11.26 -2.13 -29.94
CA GLN A 167 10.79 -1.67 -31.25
C GLN A 167 11.86 -0.94 -32.05
N TRP A 168 12.72 -0.16 -31.40
CA TRP A 168 13.72 0.67 -32.08
C TRP A 168 14.94 -0.14 -32.53
N PHE A 169 15.37 -1.12 -31.73
CA PHE A 169 16.56 -1.92 -31.99
C PHE A 169 16.26 -3.26 -32.69
N ASP A 170 14.99 -3.50 -33.09
CA ASP A 170 14.52 -4.74 -33.71
C ASP A 170 14.97 -6.00 -32.96
N VAL A 171 14.96 -5.93 -31.62
CA VAL A 171 15.42 -7.02 -30.76
C VAL A 171 14.35 -8.09 -30.77
N GLY A 172 14.50 -9.06 -31.68
CA GLY A 172 13.54 -10.14 -31.93
C GLY A 172 13.06 -10.85 -30.67
N GLY A 173 11.83 -10.55 -30.25
CA GLY A 173 10.98 -11.41 -29.41
C GLY A 173 11.33 -11.56 -27.92
N SER A 174 12.49 -11.11 -27.44
CA SER A 174 12.87 -11.24 -26.02
C SER A 174 12.41 -10.03 -25.19
N PRO A 175 11.64 -10.22 -24.10
CA PRO A 175 11.16 -9.11 -23.29
C PRO A 175 12.33 -8.45 -22.53
N MET A 176 12.60 -7.18 -22.83
CA MET A 176 13.56 -6.33 -22.14
C MET A 176 13.04 -5.81 -20.79
N GLY A 177 11.72 -5.89 -20.55
CA GLY A 177 11.11 -5.42 -19.30
C GLY A 177 11.75 -5.99 -18.02
N PRO A 178 11.95 -7.32 -17.90
CA PRO A 178 12.68 -7.92 -16.79
C PRO A 178 14.09 -7.37 -16.60
N LEU A 179 14.83 -7.10 -17.67
CA LEU A 179 16.18 -6.55 -17.59
C LEU A 179 16.18 -5.10 -17.07
N VAL A 180 15.28 -4.25 -17.59
CA VAL A 180 15.14 -2.86 -17.13
C VAL A 180 14.72 -2.80 -15.67
N VAL A 181 13.74 -3.62 -15.27
CA VAL A 181 13.29 -3.70 -13.86
C VAL A 181 14.41 -4.24 -12.97
N ALA A 182 15.17 -5.25 -13.40
CA ALA A 182 16.33 -5.75 -12.67
C ALA A 182 17.39 -4.67 -12.50
N GLY A 183 17.71 -3.91 -13.54
CA GLY A 183 18.63 -2.77 -13.48
C GLY A 183 18.19 -1.70 -12.49
N LEU A 184 16.91 -1.30 -12.51
CA LEU A 184 16.36 -0.35 -11.55
C LEU A 184 16.34 -0.89 -10.11
N ALA A 185 16.03 -2.18 -9.92
CA ALA A 185 16.06 -2.82 -8.61
C ALA A 185 17.50 -2.89 -8.07
N LEU A 186 18.49 -3.21 -8.90
CA LEU A 186 19.90 -3.18 -8.55
C LEU A 186 20.35 -1.77 -8.16
N ALA A 187 20.03 -0.76 -8.97
CA ALA A 187 20.35 0.63 -8.66
C ALA A 187 19.73 1.07 -7.33
N SER A 188 18.48 0.68 -7.08
CA SER A 188 17.82 0.92 -5.79
C SER A 188 18.54 0.22 -4.64
N LEU A 189 18.83 -1.08 -4.76
CA LEU A 189 19.42 -1.88 -3.69
C LEU A 189 20.84 -1.44 -3.33
N PHE A 190 21.70 -1.17 -4.32
CA PHE A 190 23.12 -0.89 -4.13
C PHE A 190 23.47 0.59 -4.00
N TRP A 191 22.56 1.49 -4.40
CA TRP A 191 22.80 2.94 -4.38
C TRP A 191 21.71 3.69 -3.61
N PHE A 192 20.53 3.87 -4.20
CA PHE A 192 19.53 4.80 -3.66
C PHE A 192 19.02 4.41 -2.27
N ASN A 193 18.75 3.13 -2.03
CA ASN A 193 18.19 2.68 -0.75
C ASN A 193 19.17 2.80 0.44
N ARG A 194 20.45 3.06 0.17
CA ARG A 194 21.49 3.21 1.22
C ARG A 194 21.55 4.63 1.77
N ASP A 195 20.97 5.60 1.07
CA ASP A 195 20.97 7.00 1.46
C ASP A 195 19.53 7.43 1.79
N ALA A 196 19.30 7.78 3.06
CA ALA A 196 17.99 8.12 3.59
C ALA A 196 17.40 9.40 2.96
N THR A 197 18.22 10.27 2.35
CA THR A 197 17.72 11.47 1.67
C THR A 197 16.80 11.16 0.48
N TRP A 198 16.85 9.93 -0.03
CA TRP A 198 16.00 9.47 -1.12
C TRP A 198 14.66 8.88 -0.65
N ASP A 199 14.39 8.80 0.65
CA ASP A 199 13.19 8.14 1.21
C ASP A 199 11.84 8.84 0.91
N ILE A 200 11.89 9.96 0.19
CA ILE A 200 10.72 10.64 -0.40
C ILE A 200 10.42 10.20 -1.86
N TRP A 201 11.33 9.42 -2.49
CA TRP A 201 11.26 9.03 -3.90
C TRP A 201 11.07 7.52 -4.09
N ALA A 202 10.29 7.14 -5.12
CA ALA A 202 10.08 5.74 -5.49
C ALA A 202 11.37 4.96 -5.76
N ILE A 203 12.42 5.59 -6.30
CA ILE A 203 13.69 4.90 -6.59
C ILE A 203 14.37 4.34 -5.33
N TYR A 204 14.12 4.92 -4.15
CA TYR A 204 14.57 4.39 -2.87
C TYR A 204 13.87 3.08 -2.51
N PHE A 205 12.57 2.95 -2.80
CA PHE A 205 11.76 1.78 -2.48
C PHE A 205 11.67 0.75 -3.62
N PHE A 206 12.17 1.11 -4.81
CA PHE A 206 12.05 0.28 -6.00
C PHE A 206 12.77 -1.06 -5.86
N GLY A 207 13.76 -1.20 -4.97
CA GLY A 207 14.35 -2.50 -4.62
C GLY A 207 13.27 -3.48 -4.18
N ALA A 208 12.52 -3.18 -3.11
CA ALA A 208 11.47 -4.06 -2.60
C ALA A 208 10.32 -4.27 -3.60
N TYR A 209 9.86 -3.20 -4.23
CA TYR A 209 8.78 -3.28 -5.24
C TYR A 209 9.22 -4.09 -6.48
N GLY A 210 10.44 -3.85 -6.95
CA GLY A 210 11.09 -4.57 -8.04
C GLY A 210 11.31 -6.04 -7.71
N LEU A 211 11.67 -6.40 -6.47
CA LEU A 211 11.75 -7.79 -6.04
C LEU A 211 10.42 -8.53 -6.19
N GLY A 212 9.30 -7.90 -5.84
CA GLY A 212 7.97 -8.48 -6.10
C GLY A 212 7.69 -8.67 -7.58
N THR A 213 8.04 -7.67 -8.39
CA THR A 213 7.87 -7.69 -9.85
C THR A 213 8.69 -8.82 -10.50
N LEU A 214 9.96 -8.95 -10.12
CA LEU A 214 10.89 -9.97 -10.60
C LEU A 214 10.51 -11.36 -10.10
N ALA A 215 10.08 -11.47 -8.83
CA ALA A 215 9.61 -12.72 -8.25
C ALA A 215 8.39 -13.26 -9.00
N PHE A 216 7.49 -12.39 -9.48
CA PHE A 216 6.40 -12.80 -10.36
C PHE A 216 6.95 -13.49 -11.61
N TRP A 217 7.81 -12.85 -12.41
CA TRP A 217 8.34 -13.46 -13.63
C TRP A 217 9.21 -14.71 -13.39
N ALA A 218 9.97 -14.73 -12.29
CA ALA A 218 10.82 -15.86 -11.91
C ALA A 218 10.03 -17.08 -11.37
N SER A 219 8.75 -16.91 -11.02
CA SER A 219 7.92 -17.94 -10.40
C SER A 219 6.94 -18.63 -11.34
N GLU A 220 7.13 -18.51 -12.64
CA GLU A 220 6.39 -19.32 -13.62
C GLU A 220 6.64 -20.83 -13.36
N PRO A 221 5.60 -21.65 -13.15
CA PRO A 221 5.77 -23.07 -12.78
C PRO A 221 6.63 -23.87 -13.76
N GLU A 222 6.51 -23.57 -15.05
CA GLU A 222 7.21 -24.26 -16.14
C GLU A 222 8.69 -23.86 -16.28
N ARG A 223 9.10 -22.74 -15.68
CA ARG A 223 10.49 -22.25 -15.76
C ARG A 223 11.36 -22.85 -14.66
N SER A 224 12.66 -22.91 -14.89
CA SER A 224 13.64 -23.32 -13.88
C SER A 224 13.63 -22.40 -12.65
N PRO A 225 13.79 -22.92 -11.41
CA PRO A 225 13.86 -22.09 -10.19
C PRO A 225 15.13 -21.23 -10.11
N VAL A 226 16.09 -21.41 -11.03
CA VAL A 226 17.36 -20.67 -11.07
C VAL A 226 17.16 -19.16 -11.01
N ALA A 227 16.12 -18.61 -11.66
CA ALA A 227 15.85 -17.17 -11.62
C ALA A 227 15.52 -16.67 -10.19
N LEU A 228 14.78 -17.46 -9.38
CA LEU A 228 14.52 -17.14 -7.98
C LEU A 228 15.77 -17.27 -7.11
N LEU A 229 16.64 -18.26 -7.41
CA LEU A 229 17.92 -18.41 -6.71
C LEU A 229 18.88 -17.25 -7.01
N LEU A 230 18.94 -16.80 -8.27
CA LEU A 230 19.72 -15.63 -8.66
C LEU A 230 19.19 -14.35 -7.99
N LEU A 231 17.87 -14.18 -7.96
CA LEU A 231 17.22 -13.09 -7.22
C LEU A 231 17.64 -13.10 -5.74
N CYS A 232 17.60 -14.28 -5.11
CA CYS A 232 18.04 -14.47 -3.72
C CYS A 232 19.52 -14.10 -3.54
N ALA A 233 20.42 -14.63 -4.38
CA ALA A 233 21.85 -14.38 -4.31
C ALA A 233 22.19 -12.89 -4.44
N VAL A 234 21.55 -12.18 -5.38
CA VAL A 234 21.74 -10.75 -5.58
C VAL A 234 21.33 -9.95 -4.34
N VAL A 235 20.21 -10.28 -3.72
CA VAL A 235 19.75 -9.56 -2.52
C VAL A 235 20.60 -9.89 -1.31
N LEU A 236 21.06 -11.15 -1.16
CA LEU A 236 22.02 -11.52 -0.13
C LEU A 236 23.34 -10.76 -0.29
N ALA A 237 23.82 -10.55 -1.53
CA ALA A 237 24.97 -9.70 -1.79
C ALA A 237 24.71 -8.23 -1.39
N ALA A 238 23.53 -7.69 -1.71
CA ALA A 238 23.16 -6.34 -1.29
C ALA A 238 23.08 -6.17 0.25
N LEU A 239 22.64 -7.22 0.96
CA LEU A 239 22.62 -7.28 2.42
C LEU A 239 24.01 -7.46 3.04
N ALA A 240 24.92 -8.16 2.35
CA ALA A 240 26.30 -8.31 2.78
C ALA A 240 27.11 -7.01 2.64
N VAL A 241 26.79 -6.19 1.62
CA VAL A 241 27.37 -4.86 1.43
C VAL A 241 26.88 -3.88 2.49
N ASP A 242 25.57 -3.89 2.77
CA ASP A 242 24.95 -3.01 3.76
C ASP A 242 23.65 -3.63 4.29
N PHE A 243 23.73 -4.16 5.51
CA PHE A 243 22.64 -4.94 6.09
C PHE A 243 21.45 -4.04 6.44
N ARG A 244 20.33 -4.30 5.76
CA ARG A 244 19.08 -3.57 5.95
C ARG A 244 17.94 -4.56 6.17
N LEU A 245 17.43 -4.63 7.39
CA LEU A 245 16.34 -5.55 7.77
C LEU A 245 15.10 -5.40 6.87
N ARG A 246 14.83 -4.17 6.41
CA ARG A 246 13.76 -3.88 5.43
C ARG A 246 13.92 -4.70 4.13
N ILE A 247 15.14 -4.79 3.60
CA ILE A 247 15.43 -5.55 2.39
C ILE A 247 15.41 -7.06 2.65
N ALA A 248 15.83 -7.51 3.84
CA ALA A 248 15.72 -8.93 4.23
C ALA A 248 14.25 -9.40 4.29
N VAL A 249 13.36 -8.59 4.88
CA VAL A 249 11.91 -8.87 4.87
C VAL A 249 11.36 -8.84 3.44
N ALA A 250 11.76 -7.88 2.61
CA ALA A 250 11.33 -7.83 1.21
C ALA A 250 11.73 -9.10 0.43
N LEU A 251 12.95 -9.61 0.63
CA LEU A 251 13.40 -10.87 0.06
C LEU A 251 12.56 -12.05 0.54
N ALA A 252 12.33 -12.16 1.86
CA ALA A 252 11.54 -13.25 2.43
C ALA A 252 10.13 -13.29 1.83
N ILE A 253 9.46 -12.15 1.69
CA ILE A 253 8.14 -12.05 1.06
C ILE A 253 8.19 -12.37 -0.43
N ALA A 254 9.21 -11.88 -1.16
CA ALA A 254 9.36 -12.18 -2.58
C ALA A 254 9.55 -13.68 -2.84
N LEU A 255 10.36 -14.36 -2.03
CA LEU A 255 10.57 -15.81 -2.08
C LEU A 255 9.30 -16.58 -1.67
N LEU A 256 8.59 -16.12 -0.65
CA LEU A 256 7.31 -16.72 -0.25
C LEU A 256 6.29 -16.65 -1.39
N LEU A 257 6.10 -15.47 -2.00
CA LEU A 257 5.17 -15.33 -3.14
C LEU A 257 5.63 -16.16 -4.34
N GLY A 258 6.93 -16.20 -4.61
CA GLY A 258 7.50 -16.97 -5.71
C GLY A 258 7.31 -18.49 -5.53
N THR A 259 7.57 -19.00 -4.33
CA THR A 259 7.36 -20.43 -4.02
C THR A 259 5.87 -20.79 -3.91
N ALA A 260 5.05 -19.88 -3.38
CA ALA A 260 3.59 -20.01 -3.33
C ALA A 260 2.97 -20.15 -4.72
N ARG A 261 3.40 -19.30 -5.68
CA ARG A 261 2.92 -19.37 -7.07
C ARG A 261 3.37 -20.68 -7.73
N ARG A 262 4.64 -21.07 -7.59
CA ARG A 262 5.16 -22.31 -8.19
C ARG A 262 4.49 -23.57 -7.66
N GLY A 263 4.17 -23.61 -6.37
CA GLY A 263 3.50 -24.75 -5.75
C GLY A 263 1.97 -24.76 -5.90
N GLY A 264 1.36 -23.75 -6.55
CA GLY A 264 -0.11 -23.68 -6.73
C GLY A 264 -0.92 -23.37 -5.46
N TRP A 265 -0.28 -22.85 -4.40
CA TRP A 265 -0.94 -22.56 -3.11
C TRP A 265 -1.17 -21.06 -2.88
N LEU A 266 -0.78 -20.20 -3.83
CA LEU A 266 -1.00 -18.75 -3.78
C LEU A 266 -2.50 -18.38 -3.66
N GLU A 267 -3.37 -19.11 -4.36
CA GLU A 267 -4.80 -18.89 -4.39
C GLU A 267 -5.50 -19.43 -3.14
N HIS A 268 -5.05 -20.56 -2.61
CA HIS A 268 -5.79 -21.38 -1.66
C HIS A 268 -5.28 -21.30 -0.22
N TRP A 269 -3.99 -21.05 0.00
CA TRP A 269 -3.41 -21.03 1.34
C TRP A 269 -3.15 -19.61 1.83
N PRO A 270 -3.44 -19.28 3.10
CA PRO A 270 -4.15 -20.08 4.10
C PRO A 270 -5.68 -20.00 3.93
N GLN A 271 -6.40 -21.11 4.16
CA GLN A 271 -7.87 -21.15 4.08
C GLN A 271 -8.53 -20.56 5.34
N ALA A 272 -8.26 -19.29 5.65
CA ALA A 272 -8.79 -18.61 6.83
C ALA A 272 -9.66 -17.41 6.40
N GLN A 273 -10.97 -17.51 6.66
CA GLN A 273 -11.93 -16.47 6.28
C GLN A 273 -11.64 -15.12 6.95
N PHE A 274 -11.18 -15.12 8.20
CA PHE A 274 -10.82 -13.89 8.91
C PHE A 274 -9.62 -13.19 8.26
N LEU A 275 -8.61 -13.94 7.80
CA LEU A 275 -7.47 -13.37 7.06
C LEU A 275 -7.92 -12.78 5.72
N ALA A 276 -8.82 -13.45 5.01
CA ALA A 276 -9.42 -12.92 3.79
C ALA A 276 -10.21 -11.62 4.05
N PHE A 277 -10.92 -11.53 5.18
CA PHE A 277 -11.63 -10.33 5.59
C PHE A 277 -10.66 -9.17 5.90
N PHE A 278 -9.69 -9.37 6.80
CA PHE A 278 -8.71 -8.34 7.16
C PHE A 278 -7.83 -7.93 5.97
N GLY A 279 -7.47 -8.87 5.10
CA GLY A 279 -6.72 -8.60 3.87
C GLY A 279 -7.49 -7.69 2.90
N ARG A 280 -8.82 -7.83 2.85
CA ARG A 280 -9.71 -7.00 2.03
C ARG A 280 -9.80 -5.57 2.57
N ILE A 281 -10.00 -5.41 3.88
CA ILE A 281 -10.15 -4.09 4.51
C ILE A 281 -8.81 -3.40 4.83
N SER A 282 -7.68 -4.08 4.62
CA SER A 282 -6.33 -3.61 5.02
C SER A 282 -5.99 -2.20 4.56
N TYR A 283 -6.39 -1.79 3.35
CA TYR A 283 -6.14 -0.44 2.84
C TYR A 283 -6.97 0.60 3.59
N SER A 284 -8.27 0.35 3.78
CA SER A 284 -9.13 1.19 4.59
C SER A 284 -8.64 1.32 6.04
N VAL A 285 -8.26 0.21 6.69
CA VAL A 285 -7.67 0.24 8.04
C VAL A 285 -6.39 1.08 8.05
N PHE A 286 -5.50 0.88 7.08
CA PHE A 286 -4.27 1.66 6.94
C PHE A 286 -4.54 3.17 6.83
N LEU A 287 -5.60 3.58 6.13
CA LEU A 287 -5.93 4.99 5.98
C LEU A 287 -6.53 5.62 7.24
N VAL A 288 -7.41 4.92 7.96
CA VAL A 288 -8.22 5.53 9.03
C VAL A 288 -7.76 5.24 10.45
N HIS A 289 -6.83 4.29 10.65
CA HIS A 289 -6.42 3.91 12.01
C HIS A 289 -5.84 5.08 12.81
N PHE A 290 -5.00 5.92 12.20
CA PHE A 290 -4.32 6.99 12.92
C PHE A 290 -5.26 8.01 13.58
N PRO A 291 -6.27 8.60 12.89
CA PRO A 291 -7.25 9.45 13.56
C PRO A 291 -7.99 8.77 14.72
N ILE A 292 -8.32 7.49 14.57
CA ILE A 292 -8.99 6.73 15.62
C ILE A 292 -8.06 6.57 16.83
N CYS A 293 -6.80 6.20 16.59
CA CYS A 293 -5.79 6.13 17.63
C CYS A 293 -5.59 7.47 18.34
N LEU A 294 -5.53 8.59 17.60
CA LEU A 294 -5.38 9.93 18.16
C LEU A 294 -6.53 10.30 19.11
N VAL A 295 -7.78 10.11 18.67
CA VAL A 295 -8.96 10.47 19.46
C VAL A 295 -9.04 9.61 20.73
N VAL A 296 -8.79 8.30 20.63
CA VAL A 296 -8.78 7.40 21.79
C VAL A 296 -7.64 7.75 22.75
N ASN A 297 -6.45 8.02 22.22
CA ASN A 297 -5.29 8.43 23.02
C ASN A 297 -5.58 9.72 23.80
N ALA A 298 -6.14 10.75 23.13
CA ALA A 298 -6.50 12.01 23.78
C ALA A 298 -7.57 11.81 24.88
N LEU A 299 -8.58 10.96 24.64
CA LEU A 299 -9.60 10.64 25.64
C LEU A 299 -9.02 9.92 26.86
N VAL A 300 -8.19 8.89 26.64
CA VAL A 300 -7.59 8.10 27.73
C VAL A 300 -6.59 8.95 28.51
N PHE A 301 -5.80 9.77 27.82
CA PHE A 301 -4.89 10.72 28.46
C PHE A 301 -5.65 11.71 29.36
N HIS A 302 -6.81 12.20 28.91
CA HIS A 302 -7.63 13.10 29.73
C HIS A 302 -8.23 12.41 30.97
N LEU A 303 -8.70 11.17 30.82
CA LEU A 303 -9.39 10.45 31.90
C LEU A 303 -8.45 9.73 32.89
N ALA A 304 -7.30 9.26 32.42
CA ALA A 304 -6.46 8.32 33.16
C ALA A 304 -4.95 8.40 32.81
N PRO A 305 -4.32 9.60 32.84
CA PRO A 305 -2.97 9.81 32.30
C PRO A 305 -1.88 8.97 32.98
N GLN A 306 -2.03 8.67 34.27
CA GLN A 306 -1.03 8.00 35.09
C GLN A 306 -1.40 6.56 35.46
N ARG A 307 -2.33 5.93 34.73
CA ARG A 307 -2.82 4.57 35.03
C ARG A 307 -2.43 3.60 33.92
N PRO A 308 -1.32 2.85 34.07
CA PRO A 308 -0.79 1.99 33.00
C PRO A 308 -1.81 1.00 32.44
N VAL A 309 -2.61 0.36 33.31
CA VAL A 309 -3.61 -0.64 32.89
C VAL A 309 -4.71 -0.01 32.03
N LEU A 310 -5.19 1.19 32.38
CA LEU A 310 -6.22 1.88 31.59
C LEU A 310 -5.67 2.34 30.25
N ASN A 311 -4.39 2.74 30.20
CA ASN A 311 -3.73 3.08 28.95
C ASN A 311 -3.55 1.86 28.04
N ALA A 312 -3.14 0.72 28.58
CA ALA A 312 -3.06 -0.53 27.82
C ALA A 312 -4.43 -0.99 27.29
N LEU A 313 -5.50 -0.89 28.10
CA LEU A 313 -6.86 -1.14 27.64
C LEU A 313 -7.31 -0.14 26.57
N GLY A 314 -6.89 1.12 26.67
CA GLY A 314 -7.07 2.14 25.66
C GLY A 314 -6.41 1.78 24.33
N MET A 315 -5.20 1.23 24.33
CA MET A 315 -4.52 0.75 23.12
C MET A 315 -5.30 -0.40 22.46
N VAL A 316 -5.80 -1.35 23.26
CA VAL A 316 -6.63 -2.46 22.75
C VAL A 316 -7.93 -1.92 22.16
N LEU A 317 -8.59 -0.98 22.83
CA LEU A 317 -9.79 -0.32 22.33
C LEU A 317 -9.53 0.41 21.01
N ALA A 318 -8.44 1.19 20.92
CA ALA A 318 -8.06 1.91 19.71
C ALA A 318 -7.79 0.95 18.54
N TRP A 319 -7.15 -0.19 18.80
CA TRP A 319 -6.92 -1.23 17.80
C TRP A 319 -8.24 -1.85 17.29
N LEU A 320 -9.17 -2.19 18.18
CA LEU A 320 -10.49 -2.73 17.81
C LEU A 320 -11.32 -1.70 17.02
N LEU A 321 -11.36 -0.45 17.48
CA LEU A 321 -12.07 0.64 16.81
C LEU A 321 -11.46 0.96 15.45
N SER A 322 -10.13 0.88 15.29
CA SER A 322 -9.46 1.07 14.01
C SER A 322 -9.89 0.03 12.98
N ASN A 323 -10.02 -1.23 13.40
CA ASN A 323 -10.51 -2.32 12.55
C ASN A 323 -12.00 -2.16 12.20
N ALA A 324 -12.84 -1.78 13.17
CA ALA A 324 -14.25 -1.49 12.94
C ALA A 324 -14.44 -0.30 11.97
N ALA A 325 -13.73 0.81 12.21
CA ALA A 325 -13.73 1.98 11.35
C ALA A 325 -13.24 1.64 9.94
N GLY A 326 -12.16 0.86 9.81
CA GLY A 326 -11.66 0.38 8.53
C GLY A 326 -12.66 -0.51 7.78
N ALA A 327 -13.41 -1.37 8.47
CA ALA A 327 -14.45 -2.18 7.85
C ALA A 327 -15.64 -1.34 7.34
N LEU A 328 -16.07 -0.34 8.13
CA LEU A 328 -17.11 0.61 7.72
C LEU A 328 -16.64 1.46 6.55
N PHE A 329 -15.41 1.99 6.62
CA PHE A 329 -14.81 2.80 5.57
C PHE A 329 -14.64 2.02 4.27
N HIS A 330 -14.21 0.76 4.36
CA HIS A 330 -14.12 -0.13 3.19
C HIS A 330 -15.49 -0.30 2.51
N ARG A 331 -16.55 -0.51 3.30
CA ARG A 331 -17.90 -0.73 2.78
C ARG A 331 -18.46 0.53 2.10
N TYR A 332 -18.36 1.68 2.75
CA TYR A 332 -19.07 2.90 2.33
C TYR A 332 -18.26 3.83 1.44
N VAL A 333 -16.92 3.82 1.57
CA VAL A 333 -16.04 4.75 0.83
C VAL A 333 -15.23 4.01 -0.22
N GLU A 334 -14.45 2.99 0.18
CA GLU A 334 -13.55 2.29 -0.75
C GLU A 334 -14.33 1.48 -1.80
N SER A 335 -15.31 0.68 -1.36
CA SER A 335 -16.13 -0.18 -2.23
C SER A 335 -17.31 0.56 -2.85
N GLY A 336 -17.77 1.64 -2.24
CA GLY A 336 -18.98 2.38 -2.65
C GLY A 336 -18.83 3.18 -3.95
N ALA A 337 -17.62 3.31 -4.50
CA ALA A 337 -17.32 4.08 -5.71
C ALA A 337 -17.94 5.50 -5.70
N PRO A 338 -17.62 6.35 -4.70
CA PRO A 338 -18.32 7.62 -4.47
C PRO A 338 -18.24 8.59 -5.66
N LEU A 339 -17.14 8.58 -6.44
CA LEU A 339 -17.06 9.37 -7.67
C LEU A 339 -18.05 8.92 -8.75
N ARG A 340 -18.34 7.61 -8.86
CA ARG A 340 -19.32 7.10 -9.81
C ARG A 340 -20.73 7.48 -9.35
N ALA A 341 -21.02 7.36 -8.06
CA ALA A 341 -22.28 7.79 -7.47
C ALA A 341 -22.50 9.31 -7.66
N LEU A 342 -21.49 10.13 -7.37
CA LEU A 342 -21.53 11.58 -7.56
C LEU A 342 -21.70 11.96 -9.04
N ARG A 343 -20.98 11.29 -9.96
CA ARG A 343 -21.14 11.52 -11.40
C ARG A 343 -22.56 11.19 -11.87
N LEU A 344 -23.15 10.09 -11.39
CA LEU A 344 -24.53 9.73 -11.72
C LEU A 344 -25.56 10.69 -11.10
N ALA A 345 -25.26 11.26 -9.93
CA ALA A 345 -26.11 12.23 -9.26
C ALA A 345 -26.06 13.63 -9.91
N LEU A 346 -24.86 14.09 -10.31
CA LEU A 346 -24.64 15.40 -10.94
C LEU A 346 -24.91 15.39 -12.44
N TRP A 347 -24.74 14.24 -13.09
CA TRP A 347 -24.96 14.06 -14.52
C TRP A 347 -25.68 12.72 -14.76
N PRO A 348 -26.97 12.60 -14.39
CA PRO A 348 -27.76 11.44 -14.77
C PRO A 348 -27.69 11.34 -16.29
N ALA A 349 -27.23 10.20 -16.80
CA ALA A 349 -27.10 9.99 -18.24
C ALA A 349 -28.46 10.31 -18.89
N ALA A 350 -28.48 11.30 -19.79
CA ALA A 350 -29.63 11.52 -20.65
C ALA A 350 -29.92 10.20 -21.35
N HIS A 351 -31.16 9.71 -21.21
CA HIS A 351 -31.64 8.44 -21.71
C HIS A 351 -31.01 8.08 -23.07
N GLU A 352 -30.19 7.01 -23.12
CA GLU A 352 -29.91 6.36 -24.40
C GLU A 352 -31.25 5.87 -24.97
N PRO A 353 -31.64 6.25 -26.19
CA PRO A 353 -32.88 5.78 -26.77
C PRO A 353 -32.75 4.28 -26.98
N VAL A 354 -33.67 3.54 -26.36
CA VAL A 354 -33.91 2.12 -26.62
C VAL A 354 -34.01 1.94 -28.13
N GLN A 355 -32.98 1.35 -28.74
CA GLN A 355 -33.10 0.80 -30.09
C GLN A 355 -34.18 -0.29 -30.00
N ARG A 356 -35.39 0.04 -30.50
CA ARG A 356 -36.41 -0.96 -30.78
C ARG A 356 -35.82 -1.92 -31.82
N GLN A 357 -35.37 -3.07 -31.36
CA GLN A 357 -35.18 -4.24 -32.21
C GLN A 357 -36.51 -4.52 -32.90
N GLN A 358 -36.54 -4.30 -34.22
CA GLN A 358 -37.51 -4.92 -35.10
C GLN A 358 -37.32 -6.44 -35.01
N ALA A 359 -38.19 -7.10 -34.25
CA ALA A 359 -38.34 -8.55 -34.32
C ALA A 359 -39.75 -8.93 -33.88
N GLY A 360 -40.61 -9.23 -34.86
CA GLY A 360 -41.86 -9.93 -34.63
C GLY A 360 -42.99 -9.52 -35.55
N GLN A 361 -43.14 -10.20 -36.69
CA GLN A 361 -44.18 -11.23 -36.78
C GLN A 361 -44.06 -12.05 -38.08
N GLN A 362 -44.15 -13.36 -37.88
CA GLN A 362 -44.29 -14.41 -38.89
C GLN A 362 -45.70 -14.40 -39.51
N ARG A 363 -45.82 -14.89 -40.76
CA ARG A 363 -46.74 -15.97 -41.27
C ARG A 363 -47.45 -15.67 -42.61
N SER A 364 -47.64 -16.78 -43.35
CA SER A 364 -48.35 -17.02 -44.62
C SER A 364 -47.72 -16.37 -45.86
N THR A 365 -47.38 -17.06 -46.94
CA THR A 365 -47.92 -18.31 -47.53
C THR A 365 -46.83 -19.15 -48.15
#